data_AF-A0A1V3Q8W2-F1
#
_entry.id   AF-A0A1V3Q8W2-F1
#
_cell.length_a   1.000
_cell.length_b   1.000
_cell.length_c   1.000
_cell.angle_alpha   90.00
_cell.angle_beta   90.00
_cell.angle_gamma   90.00
#
_symmetry.space_group_name_H-M   'P 1'
#
loop_
_entity.id
_entity.type
_entity.pdbx_description
1 polymer ?
#
loop_
_entity_poly.entity_id
_entity_poly.type
_entity_poly.pdbx_seq_one_letter_code
_entity_poly.pdbx_strand_id
1 'polypeptide(L)'
;MVKTLTQRIVILLALAAVMAVTRIHLSLLHHNVLDASWAIFFLAGFWLRGAGRWAFPLLMAEAVLVDYLVISGQGIDFWSHYCVSAAYWFLIPSYFSLWLGGSWLAKHQAGLRLPTLGMAAVALLASWAACYLVSNGSFYWLSNSVPSPRSFGSWFTNLGDWYLPFLETTALYVGIGALIHVFAIQLARALKRSGQAGLTR
;
A
#
# COMPACT_ATOMS: atom_id res chain seq x y z
N MET A 1 18.26 6.03 -11.82
CA MET A 1 18.90 7.07 -10.98
C MET A 1 18.84 6.59 -9.54
N VAL A 2 19.98 6.46 -8.87
CA VAL A 2 20.03 6.07 -7.45
C VAL A 2 19.46 7.22 -6.64
N LYS A 3 18.40 6.98 -5.86
CA LYS A 3 17.83 8.01 -4.98
C LYS A 3 18.74 8.22 -3.78
N THR A 4 18.98 9.48 -3.42
CA THR A 4 19.72 9.83 -2.20
C THR A 4 18.94 9.40 -0.96
N LEU A 5 19.61 9.30 0.20
CA LEU A 5 18.94 8.99 1.47
C LEU A 5 17.86 10.03 1.78
N THR A 6 18.15 11.32 1.60
CA THR A 6 17.19 12.42 1.81
C THR A 6 15.93 12.24 0.96
N GLN A 7 16.08 11.92 -0.33
CA GLN A 7 14.94 11.67 -1.20
C GLN A 7 14.10 10.47 -0.73
N ARG A 8 14.75 9.41 -0.26
CA ARG A 8 14.04 8.23 0.28
C ARG A 8 13.27 8.57 1.56
N ILE A 9 13.86 9.37 2.45
CA ILE A 9 13.20 9.83 3.68
C ILE A 9 11.99 10.69 3.33
N VAL A 10 12.12 11.66 2.42
CA VAL A 10 11.00 12.51 2.00
C VAL A 10 9.86 11.69 1.41
N ILE A 11 10.17 10.72 0.53
CA ILE A 11 9.15 9.82 -0.03
C ILE A 11 8.50 8.98 1.07
N LEU A 12 9.29 8.43 2.00
CA LEU A 12 8.76 7.66 3.12
C LEU A 12 7.81 8.51 3.98
N LEU A 13 8.21 9.72 4.35
CA LEU A 13 7.39 10.62 5.16
C LEU A 13 6.11 11.04 4.45
N ALA A 14 6.17 11.29 3.14
CA ALA A 14 4.97 11.60 2.36
C ALA A 14 4.01 10.40 2.30
N LEU A 15 4.53 9.19 2.08
CA LEU A 15 3.74 7.96 2.10
C LEU A 15 3.13 7.68 3.49
N ALA A 16 3.94 7.84 4.55
CA ALA A 16 3.51 7.72 5.94
C ALA A 16 2.36 8.68 6.25
N ALA A 17 2.53 9.97 5.94
CA ALA A 17 1.48 10.97 6.15
C ALA A 17 0.16 10.62 5.44
N VAL A 18 0.20 10.14 4.19
CA VAL A 18 -0.99 9.68 3.48
C VAL A 18 -1.59 8.44 4.15
N MET A 19 -0.76 7.51 4.62
CA MET A 19 -1.24 6.32 5.34
C MET A 19 -1.93 6.72 6.63
N ALA A 20 -1.30 7.55 7.46
CA ALA A 20 -1.89 8.03 8.70
C ALA A 20 -3.26 8.69 8.45
N VAL A 21 -3.35 9.61 7.48
CA VAL A 21 -4.61 10.31 7.17
C VAL A 21 -5.72 9.35 6.71
N THR A 22 -5.39 8.37 5.87
CA THR A 22 -6.39 7.45 5.28
C THR A 22 -6.74 6.28 6.21
N ARG A 23 -5.78 5.79 7.00
CA ARG A 23 -5.91 4.64 7.91
C ARG A 23 -6.51 5.00 9.27
N ILE A 24 -6.39 6.25 9.71
CA ILE A 24 -7.10 6.74 10.91
C ILE A 24 -8.63 6.62 10.75
N HIS A 25 -9.14 6.32 9.55
CA HIS A 25 -10.54 5.95 9.30
C HIS A 25 -11.53 6.85 10.02
N LEU A 26 -11.32 8.17 9.94
CA LEU A 26 -12.31 9.22 10.14
C LEU A 26 -13.51 8.97 11.09
N SER A 27 -13.34 8.25 12.20
CA SER A 27 -14.32 8.12 13.28
C SER A 27 -14.51 9.46 14.00
N LEU A 28 -13.56 10.37 13.78
CA LEU A 28 -13.58 11.76 14.22
C LEU A 28 -14.25 12.74 13.24
N LEU A 29 -14.52 12.37 11.98
CA LEU A 29 -14.82 13.35 10.91
C LEU A 29 -15.89 12.90 9.87
N HIS A 30 -16.67 11.85 10.11
CA HIS A 30 -17.91 11.48 9.37
C HIS A 30 -17.82 11.20 7.84
N HIS A 31 -16.63 11.05 7.26
CA HIS A 31 -16.44 10.75 5.83
C HIS A 31 -15.60 9.48 5.60
N ASN A 32 -16.08 8.60 4.72
CA ASN A 32 -15.41 7.36 4.32
C ASN A 32 -14.20 7.65 3.41
N VAL A 33 -13.10 8.10 3.98
CA VAL A 33 -11.82 8.04 3.26
C VAL A 33 -11.40 6.58 3.17
N LEU A 34 -11.24 6.09 1.94
CA LEU A 34 -10.79 4.72 1.69
C LEU A 34 -9.33 4.55 2.14
N ASP A 35 -9.01 3.47 2.84
CA ASP A 35 -7.65 3.18 3.34
C ASP A 35 -6.67 2.98 2.18
N ALA A 36 -5.59 3.77 2.16
CA ALA A 36 -4.57 3.71 1.13
C ALA A 36 -3.42 2.73 1.44
N SER A 37 -3.40 2.06 2.61
CA SER A 37 -2.28 1.25 3.07
C SER A 37 -1.75 0.27 2.01
N TRP A 38 -2.62 -0.48 1.34
CA TRP A 38 -2.18 -1.48 0.35
C TRP A 38 -1.48 -0.83 -0.85
N ALA A 39 -2.04 0.27 -1.35
CA ALA A 39 -1.42 1.04 -2.41
C ALA A 39 -0.08 1.64 -1.95
N ILE A 40 0.00 2.11 -0.70
CA ILE A 40 1.21 2.67 -0.11
C ILE A 40 2.32 1.64 -0.02
N PHE A 41 2.07 0.40 0.41
CA PHE A 41 3.10 -0.64 0.41
C PHE A 41 3.60 -0.99 -1.00
N PHE A 42 2.71 -1.02 -1.99
CA PHE A 42 3.10 -1.20 -3.39
C PHE A 42 3.95 -0.03 -3.92
N LEU A 43 3.50 1.21 -3.72
CA LEU A 43 4.22 2.42 -4.14
C LEU A 43 5.55 2.59 -3.40
N ALA A 44 5.60 2.24 -2.12
CA ALA A 44 6.83 2.22 -1.33
C ALA A 44 7.82 1.20 -1.89
N GLY A 45 7.36 -0.02 -2.21
CA GLY A 45 8.17 -1.01 -2.91
C GLY A 45 8.76 -0.47 -4.22
N PHE A 46 7.96 0.27 -4.98
CA PHE A 46 8.39 0.88 -6.24
C PHE A 46 9.40 2.04 -6.04
N TRP A 47 9.05 3.05 -5.24
CA TRP A 47 9.90 4.24 -5.09
C TRP A 47 11.09 4.03 -4.15
N LEU A 48 10.94 3.21 -3.11
CA LEU A 48 11.96 2.93 -2.10
C LEU A 48 12.68 1.60 -2.33
N ARG A 49 12.63 1.03 -3.54
CA ARG A 49 13.39 -0.18 -3.90
C ARG A 49 14.83 -0.14 -3.36
N GLY A 50 15.23 -1.20 -2.66
CA GLY A 50 16.53 -1.33 -1.99
C GLY A 50 16.59 -0.80 -0.55
N ALA A 51 15.55 -0.13 -0.07
CA ALA A 51 15.42 0.35 1.32
C ALA A 51 14.47 -0.50 2.17
N GLY A 52 13.99 -1.65 1.66
CA GLY A 52 12.99 -2.47 2.33
C GLY A 52 13.39 -2.93 3.74
N ARG A 53 14.68 -3.11 4.03
CA ARG A 53 15.16 -3.51 5.36
C ARG A 53 14.81 -2.54 6.50
N TRP A 54 14.53 -1.26 6.18
CA TRP A 54 14.22 -0.23 7.17
C TRP A 54 12.90 0.48 6.86
N ALA A 55 12.60 0.77 5.60
CA ALA A 55 11.38 1.48 5.23
C ALA A 55 10.12 0.63 5.38
N PHE A 56 10.18 -0.67 5.07
CA PHE A 56 9.05 -1.59 5.26
C PHE A 56 8.66 -1.74 6.75
N PRO A 57 9.59 -2.06 7.68
CA PRO A 57 9.22 -2.17 9.09
C PRO A 57 8.76 -0.84 9.70
N LEU A 58 9.23 0.31 9.23
CA LEU A 58 8.73 1.61 9.67
C LEU A 58 7.27 1.84 9.27
N LEU A 59 6.89 1.57 8.01
CA LEU A 59 5.49 1.67 7.57
C LEU A 59 4.62 0.62 8.28
N MET A 60 5.15 -0.58 8.55
CA MET A 60 4.41 -1.58 9.32
C MET A 60 4.17 -1.11 10.76
N ALA A 61 5.20 -0.57 11.42
CA ALA A 61 5.08 -0.02 12.77
C ALA A 61 4.09 1.14 12.81
N GLU A 62 4.09 2.01 11.81
CA GLU A 62 3.09 3.07 11.66
C GLU A 62 1.67 2.51 11.50
N ALA A 63 1.46 1.50 10.66
CA ALA A 63 0.15 0.88 10.49
C ALA A 63 -0.38 0.31 11.82
N VAL A 64 0.46 -0.39 12.58
CA VAL A 64 0.11 -0.93 13.91
C VAL A 64 -0.15 0.20 14.92
N LEU A 65 0.66 1.26 14.90
CA LEU A 65 0.47 2.42 15.77
C LEU A 65 -0.85 3.13 15.49
N VAL A 66 -1.20 3.33 14.23
CA VAL A 66 -2.48 3.93 13.83
C VAL A 66 -3.64 3.05 14.29
N ASP A 67 -3.58 1.73 14.05
CA ASP A 67 -4.62 0.80 14.49
C ASP A 67 -4.79 0.84 16.01
N TYR A 68 -3.67 0.88 16.76
CA TYR A 68 -3.68 1.01 18.22
C TYR A 68 -4.34 2.30 18.70
N LEU A 69 -3.98 3.45 18.12
CA LEU A 69 -4.53 4.75 18.48
C LEU A 69 -6.03 4.85 18.16
N VAL A 70 -6.46 4.33 17.01
CA VAL A 70 -7.88 4.34 16.61
C VAL A 70 -8.71 3.47 17.54
N ILE A 71 -8.27 2.23 17.82
CA ILE A 71 -9.02 1.29 18.66
C ILE A 71 -9.05 1.76 20.12
N SER A 72 -7.90 2.18 20.66
CA SER A 72 -7.84 2.70 22.04
C SER A 72 -8.63 4.01 22.20
N GLY A 73 -8.66 4.86 21.16
CA GLY A 73 -9.48 6.07 21.13
C GLY A 73 -10.99 5.81 21.19
N GLN A 74 -11.44 4.60 20.83
CA GLN A 74 -12.84 4.16 20.99
C GLN A 74 -13.14 3.63 22.40
N GLY A 75 -12.16 3.59 23.30
CA GLY A 75 -12.30 3.00 24.64
C GLY A 75 -12.28 1.47 24.65
N ILE A 76 -11.81 0.84 23.56
CA ILE A 76 -11.72 -0.62 23.41
C ILE A 76 -10.26 -1.04 23.60
N ASP A 77 -10.01 -2.13 24.33
CA ASP A 77 -8.66 -2.71 24.42
C ASP A 77 -8.23 -3.25 23.06
N PHE A 78 -7.02 -2.91 22.61
CA PHE A 78 -6.50 -3.28 21.29
C PHE A 78 -6.65 -4.77 20.96
N TRP A 79 -6.32 -5.63 21.93
CA TRP A 79 -6.38 -7.09 21.78
C TRP A 79 -7.80 -7.69 21.86
N SER A 80 -8.79 -6.89 22.23
CA SER A 80 -10.20 -7.31 22.27
C SER A 80 -10.99 -6.90 21.03
N HIS A 81 -10.42 -6.04 20.18
CA HIS A 81 -11.10 -5.57 18.97
C HIS A 81 -11.21 -6.69 17.94
N TYR A 82 -12.35 -6.78 17.24
CA TYR A 82 -12.64 -7.90 16.32
C TYR A 82 -11.65 -7.99 15.13
N CYS A 83 -10.99 -6.89 14.77
CA CYS A 83 -9.93 -6.87 13.74
C CYS A 83 -8.57 -7.43 14.23
N VAL A 84 -8.38 -7.53 15.55
CA VAL A 84 -7.11 -7.94 16.15
C VAL A 84 -7.26 -9.37 16.66
N SER A 85 -6.69 -10.31 15.92
CA SER A 85 -6.66 -11.73 16.27
C SER A 85 -5.30 -12.33 15.93
N ALA A 86 -5.14 -13.66 16.08
CA ALA A 86 -3.93 -14.34 15.62
C ALA A 86 -3.61 -14.07 14.13
N ALA A 87 -4.63 -13.77 13.33
CA ALA A 87 -4.49 -13.40 11.93
C ALA A 87 -3.79 -12.05 11.71
N TYR A 88 -3.76 -11.15 12.69
CA TYR A 88 -3.18 -9.82 12.55
C TYR A 88 -1.67 -9.88 12.18
N TRP A 89 -0.96 -10.91 12.64
CA TRP A 89 0.44 -11.17 12.26
C TRP A 89 0.64 -11.42 10.76
N PHE A 90 -0.39 -11.92 10.06
CA PHE A 90 -0.35 -12.18 8.62
C PHE A 90 -0.45 -10.91 7.78
N LEU A 91 -0.68 -9.74 8.38
CA LEU A 91 -0.53 -8.45 7.68
C LEU A 91 0.91 -8.24 7.20
N ILE A 92 1.91 -8.75 7.93
CA ILE A 92 3.32 -8.66 7.54
C ILE A 92 3.57 -9.32 6.18
N PRO A 93 3.34 -10.64 5.98
CA PRO A 93 3.53 -11.27 4.68
C PRO A 93 2.58 -10.73 3.60
N SER A 94 1.38 -10.30 3.97
CA SER A 94 0.42 -9.68 3.03
C SER A 94 0.95 -8.37 2.45
N TYR A 95 1.38 -7.44 3.30
CA TYR A 95 1.88 -6.14 2.85
C TYR A 95 3.26 -6.27 2.21
N PHE A 96 4.04 -7.28 2.61
CA PHE A 96 5.30 -7.58 1.97
C PHE A 96 5.12 -8.07 0.52
N SER A 97 4.04 -8.78 0.18
CA SER A 97 3.78 -9.15 -1.21
C SER A 97 3.60 -7.93 -2.11
N LEU A 98 2.87 -6.91 -1.64
CA LEU A 98 2.68 -5.62 -2.32
C LEU A 98 4.02 -4.90 -2.50
N TRP A 99 4.84 -4.85 -1.44
CA TRP A 99 6.19 -4.28 -1.50
C TRP A 99 7.06 -4.98 -2.56
N LEU A 100 7.00 -6.31 -2.63
CA LEU A 100 7.72 -7.10 -3.63
C LEU A 100 7.21 -6.80 -5.05
N GLY A 101 5.89 -6.67 -5.24
CA GLY A 101 5.28 -6.29 -6.52
C GLY A 101 5.80 -4.94 -7.02
N GLY A 102 5.75 -3.91 -6.18
CA GLY A 102 6.30 -2.60 -6.51
C GLY A 102 7.80 -2.62 -6.77
N SER A 103 8.56 -3.36 -5.94
CA SER A 103 10.01 -3.53 -6.10
C SER A 103 10.38 -4.24 -7.41
N TRP A 104 9.58 -5.23 -7.82
CA TRP A 104 9.72 -5.92 -9.08
C TRP A 104 9.45 -4.99 -10.26
N LEU A 105 8.37 -4.20 -10.20
CA LEU A 105 8.07 -3.21 -11.22
C LEU A 105 9.20 -2.18 -11.35
N ALA A 106 9.72 -1.67 -10.23
CA ALA A 106 10.81 -0.70 -10.23
C ALA A 106 12.12 -1.26 -10.81
N LYS A 107 12.34 -2.57 -10.74
CA LYS A 107 13.49 -3.26 -11.35
C LYS A 107 13.35 -3.40 -12.86
N HIS A 108 12.15 -3.69 -13.36
CA HIS A 108 11.94 -4.11 -14.74
C HIS A 108 11.26 -3.05 -15.63
N GLN A 109 10.79 -1.94 -15.07
CA GLN A 109 10.15 -0.86 -15.84
C GLN A 109 11.04 -0.35 -16.99
N ALA A 110 10.41 -0.06 -18.14
CA ALA A 110 11.06 0.41 -19.37
C ALA A 110 10.74 1.89 -19.66
N GLY A 111 10.53 2.69 -18.60
CA GLY A 111 10.18 4.10 -18.68
C GLY A 111 8.68 4.35 -18.92
N LEU A 112 8.31 5.58 -19.34
CA LEU A 112 6.92 5.96 -19.58
C LEU A 112 6.43 5.42 -20.93
N ARG A 113 6.18 4.11 -21.01
CA ARG A 113 5.73 3.41 -22.22
C ARG A 113 4.55 2.48 -21.89
N LEU A 114 3.72 2.18 -22.90
CA LEU A 114 2.58 1.27 -22.75
C LEU A 114 2.94 -0.12 -22.17
N PRO A 115 4.07 -0.75 -22.55
CA PRO A 115 4.49 -2.00 -21.92
C PRO A 115 4.74 -1.88 -20.41
N THR A 116 5.22 -0.73 -19.94
CA THR A 116 5.43 -0.51 -18.50
C THR A 116 4.11 -0.37 -17.75
N LEU A 117 3.06 0.16 -18.39
CA LEU A 117 1.71 0.16 -17.82
C LEU A 117 1.18 -1.27 -17.69
N GLY A 118 1.35 -2.11 -18.73
CA GLY A 118 0.98 -3.52 -18.66
C GLY A 118 1.73 -4.27 -17.55
N MET A 119 3.04 -4.04 -17.42
CA MET A 119 3.83 -4.61 -16.32
C MET A 119 3.38 -4.11 -14.95
N ALA A 120 2.98 -2.84 -14.84
CA ALA A 120 2.47 -2.28 -13.60
C ALA A 120 1.15 -2.94 -13.20
N ALA A 121 0.23 -3.13 -14.16
CA ALA A 121 -1.03 -3.83 -13.92
C ALA A 121 -0.79 -5.28 -13.46
N VAL A 122 0.08 -6.03 -14.15
CA VAL A 122 0.41 -7.42 -13.78
C VAL A 122 1.06 -7.48 -12.39
N ALA A 123 2.03 -6.62 -12.11
CA ALA A 123 2.70 -6.58 -10.81
C ALA A 123 1.72 -6.25 -9.68
N LEU A 124 0.84 -5.27 -9.91
CA LEU A 124 -0.19 -4.89 -8.95
C LEU A 124 -1.16 -6.04 -8.71
N LEU A 125 -1.77 -6.58 -9.76
CA LEU A 125 -2.78 -7.65 -9.63
C LEU A 125 -2.22 -8.90 -8.96
N ALA A 126 -1.00 -9.33 -9.34
CA ALA A 126 -0.38 -10.51 -8.74
C ALA A 126 -0.05 -10.31 -7.25
N SER A 127 0.57 -9.17 -6.91
CA SER A 127 0.93 -8.88 -5.52
C SER A 127 -0.29 -8.58 -4.64
N TRP A 128 -1.30 -7.90 -5.19
CA TRP A 128 -2.59 -7.65 -4.56
C TRP A 128 -3.34 -8.94 -4.30
N ALA A 129 -3.40 -9.87 -5.28
CA ALA A 129 -4.07 -11.16 -5.08
C ALA A 129 -3.40 -11.97 -3.95
N ALA A 130 -2.07 -11.97 -3.89
CA ALA A 130 -1.34 -12.60 -2.79
C ALA A 130 -1.64 -11.92 -1.44
N CYS A 131 -1.65 -10.59 -1.38
CA CYS A 131 -2.00 -9.84 -0.18
C CYS A 131 -3.42 -10.16 0.28
N TYR A 132 -4.37 -10.14 -0.65
CA TYR A 132 -5.79 -10.39 -0.41
C TYR A 132 -6.04 -11.81 0.10
N LEU A 133 -5.47 -12.82 -0.56
CA LEU A 133 -5.61 -14.22 -0.13
C LEU A 133 -4.99 -14.47 1.25
N VAL A 134 -3.80 -13.91 1.53
CA VAL A 134 -3.12 -14.12 2.82
C VAL A 134 -3.86 -13.41 3.95
N SER A 135 -4.25 -12.14 3.75
CA SER A 135 -4.96 -11.37 4.78
C SER A 135 -6.39 -11.89 5.02
N ASN A 136 -7.18 -12.08 3.96
CA ASN A 136 -8.55 -12.58 4.07
C ASN A 136 -8.58 -14.04 4.57
N GLY A 137 -7.73 -14.90 4.01
CA GLY A 137 -7.65 -16.30 4.41
C GLY A 137 -7.21 -16.49 5.86
N SER A 138 -6.14 -15.81 6.29
CA SER A 138 -5.71 -15.88 7.69
C SER A 138 -6.79 -15.38 8.64
N PHE A 139 -7.48 -14.28 8.31
CA PHE A 139 -8.57 -13.76 9.12
C PHE A 139 -9.73 -14.77 9.21
N TYR A 140 -10.17 -15.31 8.08
CA TYR A 140 -11.28 -16.25 8.04
C TYR A 140 -11.01 -17.52 8.87
N TRP A 141 -9.81 -18.09 8.76
CA TRP A 141 -9.49 -19.38 9.39
C TRP A 141 -9.00 -19.26 10.84
N LEU A 142 -8.31 -18.17 11.20
CA LEU A 142 -7.64 -18.03 12.50
C LEU A 142 -8.33 -17.04 13.45
N SER A 143 -9.20 -16.16 12.95
CA SER A 143 -9.85 -15.16 13.79
C SER A 143 -11.00 -15.77 14.60
N ASN A 144 -11.07 -15.38 15.88
CA ASN A 144 -12.21 -15.71 16.74
C ASN A 144 -13.49 -14.95 16.35
N SER A 145 -13.36 -13.91 15.52
CA SER A 145 -14.48 -13.10 15.01
C SER A 145 -15.30 -13.83 13.94
N VAL A 146 -14.80 -14.94 13.39
CA VAL A 146 -15.51 -15.75 12.38
C VAL A 146 -16.10 -16.99 13.05
N PRO A 147 -17.44 -17.10 13.13
CA PRO A 147 -18.12 -18.21 13.80
C PRO A 147 -17.80 -19.58 13.17
N SER A 148 -17.83 -20.61 14.01
CA SER A 148 -17.75 -22.02 13.59
C SER A 148 -19.17 -22.57 13.28
N PRO A 149 -19.34 -23.48 12.29
CA PRO A 149 -18.30 -24.15 11.51
C PRO A 149 -17.80 -23.34 10.31
N ARG A 150 -16.48 -23.36 10.10
CA ARG A 150 -15.82 -22.74 8.95
C ARG A 150 -15.79 -23.71 7.77
N SER A 151 -16.11 -23.22 6.58
CA SER A 151 -16.08 -24.00 5.35
C SER A 151 -15.34 -23.26 4.23
N PHE A 152 -14.82 -24.00 3.24
CA PHE A 152 -14.23 -23.39 2.05
C PHE A 152 -15.26 -22.62 1.21
N GLY A 153 -16.52 -23.06 1.18
CA GLY A 153 -17.59 -22.37 0.44
C GLY A 153 -17.93 -20.99 1.03
N SER A 154 -18.07 -20.91 2.36
CA SER A 154 -18.32 -19.63 3.04
C SER A 154 -17.11 -18.71 2.96
N TRP A 155 -15.89 -19.26 2.99
CA TRP A 155 -14.67 -18.49 2.75
C TRP A 155 -14.65 -17.89 1.34
N PHE A 156 -14.94 -18.70 0.32
CA PHE A 156 -14.95 -18.26 -1.08
C PHE A 156 -16.00 -17.18 -1.33
N THR A 157 -17.17 -17.29 -0.70
CA THR A 157 -18.22 -16.25 -0.74
C THR A 157 -17.70 -14.95 -0.14
N ASN A 158 -17.10 -15.01 1.06
CA ASN A 158 -16.49 -13.84 1.70
C ASN A 158 -15.37 -13.22 0.85
N LEU A 159 -14.57 -14.05 0.18
CA LEU A 159 -13.54 -13.63 -0.77
C LEU A 159 -14.14 -12.86 -1.95
N GLY A 160 -15.33 -13.26 -2.43
CA GLY A 160 -16.04 -12.57 -3.50
C GLY A 160 -16.63 -11.24 -3.07
N ASP A 161 -17.26 -11.20 -1.89
CA ASP A 161 -17.96 -10.01 -1.36
C ASP A 161 -17.02 -8.80 -1.21
N TRP A 162 -15.76 -9.05 -0.85
CA TRP A 162 -14.78 -7.99 -0.58
C TRP A 162 -13.76 -7.82 -1.70
N TYR A 163 -13.82 -8.60 -2.78
CA TYR A 163 -12.81 -8.56 -3.84
C TYR A 163 -12.72 -7.19 -4.53
N LEU A 164 -13.84 -6.73 -5.10
CA LEU A 164 -13.88 -5.49 -5.90
C LEU A 164 -13.58 -4.24 -5.06
N PRO A 165 -14.19 -4.02 -3.87
CA PRO A 165 -13.92 -2.81 -3.10
C PRO A 165 -12.43 -2.64 -2.72
N PHE A 166 -11.76 -3.74 -2.35
CA PHE A 166 -10.33 -3.72 -2.03
C PHE A 166 -9.46 -3.50 -3.27
N LEU A 167 -9.82 -4.10 -4.41
CA LEU A 167 -9.08 -3.93 -5.66
C LEU A 167 -9.21 -2.51 -6.18
N GLU A 168 -10.43 -1.97 -6.24
CA GLU A 168 -10.72 -0.63 -6.74
C GLU A 168 -10.00 0.44 -5.91
N THR A 169 -10.10 0.36 -4.58
CA THR A 169 -9.41 1.27 -3.66
C THR A 169 -7.89 1.24 -3.90
N THR A 170 -7.32 0.04 -3.96
CA THR A 170 -5.87 -0.11 -4.17
C THR A 170 -5.46 0.44 -5.53
N ALA A 171 -6.20 0.10 -6.59
CA ALA A 171 -5.93 0.54 -7.95
C ALA A 171 -6.06 2.06 -8.11
N LEU A 172 -7.04 2.68 -7.45
CA LEU A 172 -7.25 4.13 -7.44
C LEU A 172 -6.01 4.85 -6.88
N TYR A 173 -5.57 4.49 -5.67
CA TYR A 173 -4.42 5.14 -5.04
C TYR A 173 -3.09 4.84 -5.76
N VAL A 174 -2.91 3.62 -6.29
CA VAL A 174 -1.75 3.32 -7.15
C VAL A 174 -1.79 4.15 -8.44
N GLY A 175 -2.98 4.33 -9.04
CA GLY A 175 -3.19 5.19 -10.21
C GLY A 175 -2.83 6.65 -9.94
N ILE A 176 -3.27 7.20 -8.81
CA ILE A 176 -2.87 8.54 -8.34
C ILE A 176 -1.35 8.62 -8.19
N GLY A 177 -0.73 7.62 -7.54
CA GLY A 177 0.72 7.54 -7.40
C GLY A 177 1.44 7.50 -8.75
N ALA A 178 0.90 6.77 -9.73
CA ALA A 178 1.44 6.70 -11.08
C ALA A 178 1.35 8.05 -11.81
N LEU A 179 0.22 8.77 -11.68
CA LEU A 179 0.06 10.12 -12.24
C LEU A 179 1.07 11.11 -11.64
N ILE A 180 1.24 11.09 -10.32
CA ILE A 180 2.25 11.91 -9.61
C ILE A 180 3.66 11.55 -10.12
N HIS A 181 3.94 10.26 -10.30
CA HIS A 181 5.23 9.81 -10.81
C HIS A 181 5.51 10.32 -12.22
N VAL A 182 4.53 10.22 -13.13
CA VAL A 182 4.62 10.74 -14.50
C VAL A 182 4.83 12.24 -14.46
N PHE A 183 4.02 12.98 -13.69
CA PHE A 183 4.12 14.42 -13.56
C PHE A 183 5.51 14.86 -13.07
N ALA A 184 6.03 14.21 -12.02
CA ALA A 184 7.37 14.49 -11.49
C ALA A 184 8.49 14.26 -12.54
N ILE A 185 8.39 13.20 -13.34
CA ILE A 185 9.33 12.93 -14.43
C ILE A 185 9.25 14.02 -15.51
N GLN A 186 8.04 14.43 -15.89
CA GLN A 186 7.83 15.42 -16.94
C GLN A 186 8.32 16.81 -16.49
N LEU A 187 8.03 17.19 -15.25
CA LEU A 187 8.53 18.44 -14.65
C LEU A 187 10.06 18.46 -14.59
N ALA A 188 10.69 17.38 -14.13
CA ALA A 188 12.15 17.29 -14.08
C ALA A 188 12.80 17.40 -15.48
N ARG A 189 12.16 16.81 -16.51
CA ARG A 189 12.60 16.95 -17.90
C ARG A 189 12.44 18.38 -18.41
N ALA A 190 11.33 19.04 -18.12
CA ALA A 190 11.07 20.42 -18.51
C ALA A 190 12.10 21.38 -17.89
N LEU A 191 12.32 21.30 -16.58
CA LEU A 191 13.31 22.11 -15.87
C LEU A 191 14.74 21.92 -16.43
N LYS A 192 15.12 20.68 -16.75
CA LYS A 192 16.42 20.38 -17.36
C LYS A 192 16.57 21.01 -18.75
N ARG A 193 15.51 20.99 -19.57
CA ARG A 193 15.51 21.63 -20.90
C ARG A 193 15.63 23.15 -20.79
N SER A 194 14.90 23.78 -19.87
CA SER A 194 14.97 25.22 -19.63
C SER A 194 16.36 25.67 -19.14
N GLY A 195 16.98 24.91 -18.23
CA GLY A 195 18.34 25.21 -17.75
C GLY A 195 19.41 25.08 -18.83
N GLN A 196 19.26 24.13 -19.76
CA GLN A 196 20.18 24.00 -20.90
C GLN A 196 20.03 25.13 -21.93
N ALA A 197 18.80 25.59 -22.19
CA ALA A 197 18.55 26.70 -23.09
C ALA A 197 19.08 28.06 -22.56
N GLY A 198 19.16 28.22 -21.23
CA GLY A 198 19.72 29.41 -20.58
C GLY A 198 21.25 29.47 -20.53
N LEU A 199 21.95 28.32 -20.66
CA LEU A 199 23.42 28.25 -20.68
C LEU A 199 24.01 28.42 -22.09
N THR A 200 23.18 28.32 -23.13
CA THR A 200 23.56 28.51 -24.55
C THR A 200 23.37 29.96 -25.04
N ARG A 201 22.99 30.89 -24.16
CA ARG A 201 22.96 32.34 -24.41
C ARG A 201 24.03 33.02 -23.59
#